data_AF-A0A7Y6UR08-F1
#
_entry.id   AF-A0A7Y6UR08-F1
#
_cell.length_a   1.000
_cell.length_b   1.000
_cell.length_c   1.000
_cell.angle_alpha   90.00
_cell.angle_beta   90.00
_cell.angle_gamma   90.00
#
_symmetry.space_group_name_H-M   'P 1'
#
loop_
_entity.id
_entity.type
_entity.pdbx_description
1 polymer ?
#
loop_
_entity_poly.entity_id
_entity_poly.type
_entity_poly.pdbx_seq_one_letter_code
_entity_poly.pdbx_strand_id
1 'polypeptide(L)' 'MTINVGTVDRVVRLVVGVALIAAALFSSMTIFDAVAVKYGAIALGLVLTATGLMRTCPMYSILGIQTCKV' A
#
# COMPACT_ATOMS: atom_id res chain seq x y z
N MET A 1 5.47 -20.74 7.86
CA MET A 1 5.11 -19.35 7.50
C MET A 1 3.76 -19.05 8.14
N THR A 2 3.74 -18.28 9.22
CA THR A 2 2.50 -17.82 9.86
C THR A 2 1.99 -16.59 9.11
N ILE A 3 0.90 -16.77 8.37
CA ILE A 3 0.25 -15.66 7.67
C ILE A 3 -0.57 -14.92 8.73
N ASN A 4 -0.20 -13.67 9.04
CA ASN A 4 -0.88 -12.84 10.06
C ASN A 4 -1.75 -11.73 9.44
N VAL A 5 -1.62 -11.48 8.14
CA VAL A 5 -2.36 -10.42 7.43
C VAL A 5 -3.48 -11.06 6.62
N GLY A 6 -4.73 -10.77 6.99
CA GLY A 6 -5.91 -11.21 6.25
C GLY A 6 -5.90 -10.68 4.81
N THR A 7 -6.54 -11.42 3.90
CA THR A 7 -6.62 -11.08 2.47
C THR A 7 -7.18 -9.68 2.24
N VAL A 8 -8.04 -9.19 3.13
CA VAL A 8 -8.67 -7.86 3.07
C VAL A 8 -7.66 -6.73 3.25
N ASP A 9 -6.87 -6.72 4.32
CA ASP A 9 -5.85 -5.68 4.58
C ASP A 9 -4.82 -5.59 3.45
N ARG A 10 -4.44 -6.75 2.92
CA ARG A 10 -3.53 -6.87 1.78
C ARG A 10 -4.13 -6.27 0.52
N VAL A 11 -5.38 -6.61 0.21
CA VAL A 11 -6.08 -6.11 -0.97
C VAL A 11 -6.27 -4.61 -0.84
N VAL A 12 -6.67 -4.10 0.33
CA VAL A 12 -6.81 -2.65 0.55
C VAL A 12 -5.49 -1.91 0.31
N ARG A 13 -4.36 -2.37 0.85
CA ARG A 13 -3.06 -1.71 0.63
C ARG A 13 -2.59 -1.78 -0.81
N LEU A 14 -2.79 -2.91 -1.48
CA LEU A 14 -2.46 -3.04 -2.91
C LEU A 14 -3.36 -2.14 -3.76
N VAL A 15 -4.67 -2.15 -3.51
CA VAL A 15 -5.63 -1.33 -4.26
C VAL A 15 -5.36 0.15 -4.04
N VAL A 16 -5.16 0.59 -2.80
CA VAL A 16 -4.85 1.99 -2.49
C VAL A 16 -3.50 2.39 -3.05
N GLY A 17 -2.46 1.57 -2.88
CA GLY A 17 -1.12 1.86 -3.41
C GLY A 17 -1.09 1.97 -4.93
N VAL A 18 -1.71 1.02 -5.62
CA VAL A 18 -1.81 1.02 -7.10
C VAL A 18 -2.70 2.16 -7.60
N ALA A 19 -3.83 2.43 -6.95
CA ALA A 19 -4.70 3.54 -7.31
C ALA A 19 -4.00 4.88 -7.15
N LEU A 20 -3.16 5.04 -6.12
CA LEU A 20 -2.42 6.27 -5.86
C LEU A 20 -1.29 6.48 -6.88
N ILE A 21 -0.58 5.41 -7.28
CA ILE A 21 0.38 5.47 -8.41
C ILE A 21 -0.34 5.81 -9.72
N ALA A 22 -1.47 5.15 -9.99
CA ALA A 22 -2.24 5.38 -11.21
C ALA A 22 -2.78 6.81 -11.26
N ALA A 23 -3.27 7.34 -10.14
CA ALA A 23 -3.68 8.74 -10.04
C ALA A 23 -2.51 9.70 -10.28
N ALA A 24 -1.33 9.44 -9.71
CA ALA A 24 -0.17 10.31 -9.92
C ALA A 24 0.41 10.28 -11.36
N LEU A 25 0.20 9.20 -12.11
CA LEU A 25 0.73 9.03 -13.46
C LEU A 25 -0.27 9.32 -14.58
N PHE A 26 -1.55 8.96 -14.40
CA PHE A 26 -2.58 9.02 -15.43
C PHE A 26 -3.67 10.07 -15.15
N SER A 27 -3.77 10.62 -13.93
CA SER A 27 -4.73 11.67 -13.64
C SER A 27 -4.20 13.03 -14.09
N SER A 28 -5.01 13.80 -14.80
CA SER A 28 -4.78 15.21 -15.13
C SER A 28 -5.22 16.15 -13.99
N MET A 29 -5.14 15.69 -12.75
CA MET A 29 -5.50 16.48 -11.58
C MET A 29 -4.39 17.46 -11.23
N THR A 30 -4.73 18.75 -11.12
CA THR A 30 -3.80 19.87 -10.85
C THR A 30 -2.96 19.68 -9.58
N ILE A 31 -3.43 18.86 -8.64
CA ILE A 31 -2.73 18.50 -7.40
C ILE A 31 -1.42 17.75 -7.69
N PHE A 32 -1.35 16.97 -8.76
CA PHE A 32 -0.14 16.21 -9.16
C PHE A 32 0.74 16.96 -10.16
N ASP A 33 0.42 18.21 -10.50
CA ASP A 33 1.24 19.03 -11.41
C ASP A 33 2.51 19.54 -10.70
N ALA A 34 2.41 19.71 -9.36
CA ALA A 34 3.56 19.97 -8.53
C ALA A 34 4.49 18.74 -8.48
N VAL A 35 5.72 18.92 -8.98
CA VAL A 35 6.76 17.88 -9.05
C VAL A 35 6.94 17.14 -7.72
N ALA A 36 7.01 17.87 -6.60
CA ALA A 36 7.14 17.30 -5.27
C ALA A 36 5.96 16.37 -4.90
N VAL A 37 4.74 16.76 -5.26
CA VAL A 37 3.52 16.00 -4.95
C VAL A 37 3.43 14.76 -5.83
N LYS A 38 3.77 14.88 -7.12
CA LYS A 38 3.78 13.76 -8.07
C LYS A 38 4.73 12.64 -7.63
N TYR A 39 6.00 12.99 -7.40
CA TYR A 39 7.01 12.01 -6.98
C TYR A 39 6.75 11.50 -5.55
N GLY A 40 6.24 12.35 -4.65
CA GLY A 40 5.83 11.94 -3.31
C GLY A 40 4.69 10.92 -3.33
N ALA A 41 3.67 11.14 -4.17
CA ALA A 41 2.56 10.22 -4.36
C ALA A 41 3.02 8.88 -4.95
N ILE A 42 3.88 8.90 -5.98
CA ILE A 42 4.45 7.68 -6.56
C ILE A 42 5.25 6.89 -5.50
N ALA A 43 6.10 7.56 -4.72
CA ALA A 43 6.88 6.92 -3.67
C ALA A 43 6.00 6.29 -2.58
N LEU A 44 4.99 7.03 -2.11
CA LEU A 44 4.02 6.53 -1.13
C LEU A 44 3.23 5.32 -1.64
N GLY A 45 2.76 5.38 -2.88
CA GLY A 45 2.06 4.28 -3.52
C GLY A 45 2.93 3.04 -3.67
N LEU A 46 4.22 3.22 -4.01
CA LEU A 46 5.20 2.12 -4.07
C LEU A 46 5.41 1.46 -2.72
N VAL A 47 5.55 2.25 -1.66
CA VAL A 47 5.70 1.73 -0.28
C VAL A 47 4.46 0.94 0.15
N LEU A 48 3.25 1.47 -0.09
CA LEU A 48 1.99 0.77 0.22
C LEU A 48 1.85 -0.54 -0.56
N THR A 49 2.24 -0.53 -1.83
CA THR A 49 2.17 -1.71 -2.70
C THR A 49 3.19 -2.77 -2.28
N ALA A 50 4.45 -2.37 -2.05
CA ALA A 50 5.52 -3.26 -1.60
C ALA A 50 5.21 -3.89 -0.23
N THR A 51 4.71 -3.10 0.72
CA THR A 51 4.30 -3.60 2.04
C THR A 51 3.09 -4.53 1.97
N GLY A 52 2.16 -4.33 1.01
CA GLY A 52 1.07 -5.28 0.72
C GLY A 52 1.55 -6.58 0.05
N LEU A 53 2.63 -6.53 -0.75
CA LEU A 53 3.18 -7.67 -1.47
C LEU A 53 3.98 -8.62 -0.58
N MET A 54 4.72 -8.10 0.41
CA MET A 54 5.61 -8.89 1.26
C MET A 54 4.90 -9.95 2.13
N ARG A 55 3.56 -9.95 2.22
CA ARG A 55 2.71 -11.02 2.83
C ARG A 55 2.99 -11.35 4.31
N THR A 56 4.01 -10.77 4.92
CA THR A 56 4.32 -10.77 6.34
C THR A 56 4.47 -9.31 6.74
N CYS A 57 3.51 -8.76 7.49
CA CYS A 57 3.77 -7.48 8.17
C CYS A 57 4.60 -7.80 9.42
N PRO A 58 5.90 -7.47 9.48
CA PRO A 58 6.73 -7.72 10.65
C PRO A 58 6.14 -6.99 11.88
N MET A 59 5.52 -5.82 11.69
CA MET A 59 4.82 -5.09 12.75
C MET A 59 3.68 -5.90 13.39
N TYR A 60 2.89 -6.63 12.59
CA TYR A 60 1.80 -7.48 13.11
C TYR A 60 2.34 -8.75 13.76
N SER A 61 3.49 -9.24 13.29
CA SER A 61 4.22 -10.32 13.96
C SER A 61 4.80 -9.89 15.31
N ILE A 62 5.26 -8.64 15.43
CA ILE A 62 5.81 -8.05 16.67
C ILE A 62 4.68 -7.70 17.66
N LEU A 63 3.55 -7.20 17.15
CA LEU A 63 2.36 -6.84 17.95
C LEU A 63 1.48 -8.05 18.29
N GLY A 64 1.75 -9.24 17.76
CA GLY A 64 0.96 -10.45 18.01
C GLY A 64 -0.46 -10.41 17.43
N ILE A 65 -0.76 -9.46 16.53
CA ILE A 65 -2.09 -9.29 15.94
C ILE A 65 -2.18 -10.16 14.69
N GLN A 66 -3.22 -11.01 14.64
CA GLN A 66 -3.56 -11.81 13.47
C GLN A 66 -4.91 -11.31 12.92
N THR A 67 -4.91 -10.70 11.73
CA THR A 67 -6.16 -10.36 11.02
C THR A 67 -6.60 -11.45 10.05
N CYS A 68 -5.81 -12.52 9.96
CA CYS A 68 -6.26 -13.77 9.37
C CYS A 68 -7.43 -14.33 10.19
N LYS A 69 -8.61 -14.40 9.56
CA LYS A 69 -9.67 -15.29 10.05
C LYS A 69 -9.15 -16.72 9.92
N VAL A 70 -9.15 -17.44 11.05
CA VAL A 70 -9.15 -18.90 11.08
C VAL A 70 -10.37 -19.44 10.33
#